data_AF-A0A4R5EE17-F1
#
_entry.id   AF-A0A4R5EE17-F1
#
_cell.length_a   1.000
_cell.length_b   1.000
_cell.length_c   1.000
_cell.angle_alpha   90.00
_cell.angle_beta   90.00
_cell.angle_gamma   90.00
#
_symmetry.space_group_name_H-M   'P 1'
#
loop_
_entity.id
_entity.type
_entity.pdbx_description
1 polymer ?
#
loop_
_entity_poly.entity_id
_entity_poly.type
_entity_poly.pdbx_seq_one_letter_code
_entity_poly.pdbx_strand_id
1 'polypeptide(L)'
;GRERGYAYFLYPPEKPLTETAHERLATISQHTEMGAGMYVAMKDLEIRGAGNVLGAEQSGFIAGVGFDLYVRLMAEAVQEQKAKLSGVAAPEEQHDVKVELPINAHIPHDYVTSERLRLEAYKRIAAIASPADIEEVRAELTDRYGRPPREVENLLEVAKFRIAARSAGLSDVTLQGQNIKFGPVRLQESQQVRLDRLYKKAIYKQAAETLLVPVPKTKPLGGQPLRDLDLLKWCGDLVEAMFLEPARVS
;
A
#
# COMPACT_ATOMS: atom_id res chain seq x y z
N GLY A 1 31.83 -21.51 -11.06
CA GLY A 1 30.72 -22.48 -11.08
C GLY A 1 29.78 -22.15 -9.95
N ARG A 2 28.46 -22.27 -10.15
CA ARG A 2 27.47 -21.94 -9.12
C ARG A 2 27.30 -23.17 -8.21
N GLU A 3 27.91 -23.17 -7.03
CA GLU A 3 27.75 -24.25 -6.06
C GLU A 3 26.31 -24.25 -5.52
N ARG A 4 25.68 -25.43 -5.51
CA ARG A 4 24.33 -25.62 -4.95
C ARG A 4 24.48 -26.12 -3.52
N GLY A 5 23.88 -25.39 -2.57
CA GLY A 5 23.72 -25.84 -1.19
C GLY A 5 22.51 -26.77 -1.07
N TYR A 6 22.64 -27.83 -0.26
CA TYR A 6 21.55 -28.76 0.04
C TYR A 6 21.30 -28.78 1.54
N ALA A 7 20.04 -28.81 1.94
CA ALA A 7 19.62 -28.97 3.33
C ALA A 7 18.57 -30.08 3.42
N TYR A 8 18.75 -30.99 4.38
CA TYR A 8 17.86 -32.14 4.59
C TYR A 8 17.19 -32.00 5.96
N PHE A 9 15.86 -32.01 5.96
CA PHE A 9 15.05 -31.98 7.18
C PHE A 9 14.56 -33.40 7.45
N LEU A 10 15.11 -34.04 8.48
CA LEU A 10 14.85 -35.44 8.82
C LEU A 10 14.00 -35.53 10.10
N TYR A 11 13.08 -36.48 10.15
CA TYR A 11 12.29 -36.79 11.34
C TYR A 11 12.17 -38.31 11.52
N PRO A 12 11.94 -38.81 12.76
CA PRO A 12 11.83 -40.24 13.02
C PRO A 12 10.60 -40.85 12.34
N PRO A 13 10.73 -41.97 11.60
CA PRO A 13 9.60 -42.58 10.88
C PRO A 13 8.56 -43.20 11.83
N GLU A 14 8.99 -43.60 13.03
CA GLU A 14 8.15 -44.23 14.06
C GLU A 14 7.22 -43.23 14.78
N LYS A 15 7.43 -41.92 14.57
CA LYS A 15 6.68 -40.87 15.26
C LYS A 15 5.77 -40.13 14.28
N PRO A 16 4.44 -40.14 14.47
CA PRO A 16 3.56 -39.36 13.63
C PRO A 16 3.84 -37.87 13.83
N LEU A 17 3.95 -37.14 12.71
CA LEU A 17 4.05 -35.67 12.73
C LEU A 17 2.70 -35.08 13.17
N THR A 18 2.74 -34.04 14.00
CA THR A 18 1.56 -33.21 14.22
C THR A 18 1.23 -32.47 12.93
N GLU A 19 -0.05 -32.16 12.72
CA GLU A 19 -0.53 -31.38 11.56
C GLU A 19 0.27 -30.07 11.39
N THR A 20 0.51 -29.36 12.49
CA THR A 20 1.35 -28.16 12.55
C THR A 20 2.82 -28.38 12.15
N ALA A 21 3.40 -29.53 12.49
CA ALA A 21 4.77 -29.85 12.11
C ALA A 21 4.86 -30.20 10.62
N HIS A 22 3.81 -30.85 10.09
CA HIS A 22 3.69 -31.14 8.67
C HIS A 22 3.58 -29.85 7.85
N GLU A 23 2.72 -28.92 8.24
CA GLU A 23 2.55 -27.61 7.58
C GLU A 23 3.84 -26.78 7.58
N ARG A 24 4.60 -26.78 8.68
CA ARG A 24 5.90 -26.09 8.77
C ARG A 24 6.92 -26.66 7.79
N LEU A 25 7.06 -28.00 7.74
CA LEU A 25 7.98 -28.67 6.83
C LEU A 25 7.60 -28.42 5.37
N ALA A 26 6.30 -28.47 5.05
CA ALA A 26 5.80 -28.17 3.71
C ALA A 26 6.10 -26.72 3.30
N THR A 27 5.87 -25.75 4.19
CA THR A 27 6.15 -24.33 3.94
C THR A 27 7.62 -24.09 3.63
N ILE A 28 8.54 -24.66 4.42
CA ILE A 28 9.99 -24.52 4.20
C ILE A 28 10.41 -25.19 2.90
N SER A 29 9.81 -26.33 2.55
CA SER A 29 10.13 -27.06 1.31
C SER A 29 9.63 -26.34 0.05
N GLN A 30 8.52 -25.61 0.13
CA GLN A 30 7.92 -24.94 -1.02
C GLN A 30 8.57 -23.58 -1.32
N HIS A 31 9.10 -22.92 -0.30
CA HIS A 31 9.69 -21.58 -0.44
C HIS A 31 11.22 -21.64 -0.28
N THR A 32 11.89 -22.10 -1.34
CA THR A 32 13.36 -22.30 -1.39
C THR A 32 14.11 -21.22 -2.17
N GLU A 33 13.40 -20.20 -2.65
CA GLU A 33 13.97 -19.09 -3.40
C GLU A 33 14.68 -18.08 -2.50
N MET A 34 15.66 -17.34 -3.03
CA MET A 34 16.30 -16.24 -2.30
C MET A 34 15.24 -15.20 -1.93
N GLY A 35 15.10 -14.90 -0.63
CA GLY A 35 14.08 -13.98 -0.10
C GLY A 35 12.89 -14.67 0.58
N ALA A 36 12.77 -15.99 0.47
CA ALA A 36 11.70 -16.78 1.08
C ALA A 36 11.69 -16.76 2.63
N GLY A 37 12.80 -16.39 3.27
CA GLY A 37 12.95 -16.44 4.73
C GLY A 37 11.90 -15.60 5.49
N MET A 38 11.46 -14.49 4.89
CA MET A 38 10.43 -13.65 5.48
C MET A 38 9.04 -14.29 5.38
N TYR A 39 8.72 -14.93 4.26
CA TYR A 39 7.45 -15.65 4.07
C TYR A 39 7.35 -16.84 5.03
N VAL A 40 8.44 -17.60 5.17
CA VAL A 40 8.54 -18.72 6.13
C VAL A 40 8.31 -18.22 7.56
N ALA A 41 8.89 -17.07 7.93
CA ALA A 41 8.70 -16.48 9.27
C ALA A 41 7.25 -16.02 9.51
N MET A 42 6.60 -15.42 8.51
CA MET A 42 5.20 -14.97 8.60
C MET A 42 4.23 -16.15 8.73
N LYS A 43 4.43 -17.20 7.92
CA LYS A 43 3.61 -18.40 8.00
C LYS A 43 3.81 -19.14 9.32
N ASP A 44 5.02 -19.16 9.87
CA ASP A 44 5.27 -19.73 11.20
C ASP A 44 4.56 -18.93 12.32
N LEU A 45 4.47 -17.60 12.19
CA LEU A 45 3.72 -16.75 13.12
C LEU A 45 2.21 -17.04 13.08
N GLU A 46 1.67 -17.27 11.89
CA GLU A 46 0.27 -17.66 11.64
C GLU A 46 -0.05 -19.05 12.22
N ILE A 47 0.80 -20.05 11.94
CA ILE A 47 0.68 -21.43 12.44
C ILE A 47 0.76 -21.47 13.98
N ARG A 48 1.50 -20.56 14.62
CA ARG A 48 1.58 -20.43 16.10
C ARG A 48 0.34 -19.80 16.73
N GLY A 49 -0.67 -19.40 15.95
CA GLY A 49 -1.93 -18.89 16.49
C GLY A 49 -1.88 -17.43 16.97
N ALA A 50 -0.83 -16.66 16.62
CA ALA A 50 -0.80 -15.21 16.88
C ALA A 50 -1.90 -14.45 16.12
N GLY A 51 -2.57 -15.09 15.15
CA GLY A 51 -3.78 -14.56 14.51
C GLY A 51 -5.03 -14.54 15.40
N ASN A 52 -5.05 -15.23 16.55
CA ASN A 52 -6.22 -15.27 17.43
C ASN A 52 -6.20 -14.21 18.55
N VAL A 53 -5.11 -13.45 18.69
CA VAL A 53 -4.99 -12.33 19.66
C VAL A 53 -5.31 -10.97 19.01
N LEU A 54 -5.57 -10.96 17.70
CA LEU A 54 -5.99 -9.79 16.92
C LEU A 54 -7.33 -10.11 16.23
N GLY A 55 -8.39 -10.13 17.05
CA GLY A 55 -9.84 -10.15 16.75
C GLY A 55 -10.37 -10.49 15.34
N ALA A 56 -11.46 -11.28 15.33
CA ALA A 56 -12.26 -11.72 14.18
C ALA A 56 -12.85 -10.61 13.26
N GLU A 57 -12.45 -9.34 13.40
CA GLU A 57 -12.83 -8.21 12.53
C GLU A 57 -11.70 -7.76 11.57
N GLN A 58 -10.52 -8.37 11.61
CA GLN A 58 -9.35 -7.99 10.80
C GLN A 58 -8.89 -9.02 9.75
N SER A 59 -9.76 -9.94 9.31
CA SER A 59 -9.47 -10.77 8.13
C SER A 59 -9.21 -9.94 6.85
N GLY A 60 -9.71 -8.69 6.79
CA GLY A 60 -9.40 -7.74 5.72
C GLY A 60 -8.01 -7.10 5.79
N PHE A 61 -7.28 -7.22 6.91
CA PHE A 61 -5.93 -6.62 7.07
C PHE A 61 -4.83 -7.52 6.49
N ILE A 62 -5.09 -8.82 6.33
CA ILE A 62 -4.14 -9.80 5.81
C ILE A 62 -3.91 -9.65 4.29
N ALA A 63 -4.81 -8.96 3.57
CA ALA A 63 -4.60 -8.57 2.18
C ALA A 63 -3.58 -7.41 2.00
N GLY A 64 -3.27 -6.65 3.06
CA GLY A 64 -2.37 -5.48 2.99
C GLY A 64 -0.88 -5.81 2.95
N VAL A 65 -0.49 -7.05 3.29
CA VAL A 65 0.93 -7.47 3.34
C VAL A 65 1.57 -7.51 1.94
N GLY A 66 0.77 -7.74 0.89
CA GLY A 66 1.27 -7.73 -0.49
C GLY A 66 1.70 -6.34 -0.98
N PHE A 67 1.09 -5.28 -0.46
CA PHE A 67 1.36 -3.90 -0.87
C PHE A 67 2.62 -3.31 -0.21
N ASP A 68 2.84 -3.54 1.11
CA ASP A 68 4.03 -3.00 1.82
C ASP A 68 5.34 -3.68 1.38
N LEU A 69 5.30 -5.00 1.15
CA LEU A 69 6.41 -5.75 0.55
C LEU A 69 6.70 -5.24 -0.87
N TYR A 70 5.66 -4.88 -1.61
CA TYR A 70 5.76 -4.37 -2.96
C TYR A 70 6.32 -2.94 -3.03
N VAL A 71 5.94 -2.03 -2.12
CA VAL A 71 6.52 -0.68 -1.98
C VAL A 71 8.02 -0.77 -1.69
N ARG A 72 8.46 -1.74 -0.87
CA ARG A 72 9.89 -1.99 -0.63
C ARG A 72 10.62 -2.51 -1.87
N LEU A 73 10.06 -3.50 -2.55
CA LEU A 73 10.66 -4.04 -3.79
C LEU A 73 10.68 -3.02 -4.94
N MET A 74 9.70 -2.11 -4.98
CA MET A 74 9.66 -0.97 -5.90
C MET A 74 10.74 0.06 -5.60
N ALA A 75 10.89 0.44 -4.33
CA ALA A 75 11.95 1.35 -3.91
C ALA A 75 13.33 0.79 -4.31
N GLU A 76 13.56 -0.51 -4.13
CA GLU A 76 14.80 -1.18 -4.52
C GLU A 76 14.99 -1.20 -6.05
N ALA A 77 13.97 -1.54 -6.83
CA ALA A 77 14.06 -1.63 -8.29
C ALA A 77 14.24 -0.27 -8.98
N VAL A 78 13.59 0.79 -8.47
CA VAL A 78 13.75 2.16 -9.00
C VAL A 78 15.14 2.70 -8.69
N GLN A 79 15.67 2.42 -7.49
CA GLN A 79 17.05 2.76 -7.14
C GLN A 79 18.05 2.00 -8.02
N GLU A 80 17.82 0.71 -8.27
CA GLU A 80 18.67 -0.11 -9.14
C GLU A 80 18.66 0.38 -10.60
N GLN A 81 17.50 0.79 -11.12
CA GLN A 81 17.37 1.30 -12.49
C GLN A 81 17.95 2.71 -12.65
N LYS A 82 17.77 3.60 -11.67
CA LYS A 82 18.42 4.93 -11.66
C LYS A 82 19.95 4.81 -11.60
N ALA A 83 20.47 3.88 -10.79
CA ALA A 83 21.90 3.60 -10.67
C ALA A 83 22.53 3.03 -11.96
N LYS A 84 21.77 2.25 -12.73
CA LYS A 84 22.24 1.66 -14.01
C LYS A 84 22.23 2.63 -15.19
N LEU A 85 21.38 3.66 -15.17
CA LEU A 85 21.18 4.57 -16.30
C LEU A 85 22.00 5.87 -16.24
N SER A 86 22.43 6.31 -15.06
CA SER A 86 22.91 7.69 -14.87
C SER A 86 24.27 7.72 -14.21
N GLY A 87 25.37 7.50 -14.95
CA GLY A 87 26.74 7.77 -14.44
C GLY A 87 27.02 9.24 -14.05
N VAL A 88 26.00 10.06 -13.78
CA VAL A 88 26.01 11.46 -13.36
C VAL A 88 24.80 11.70 -12.43
N ALA A 89 24.97 12.62 -11.47
CA ALA A 89 24.09 12.94 -10.34
C ALA A 89 22.57 12.83 -10.59
N ALA A 90 21.89 12.25 -9.60
CA ALA A 90 20.47 11.95 -9.59
C ALA A 90 19.61 13.16 -10.03
N PRO A 91 18.68 12.99 -11.00
CA PRO A 91 17.64 13.98 -11.21
C PRO A 91 16.79 14.09 -9.94
N GLU A 92 16.35 15.31 -9.63
CA GLU A 92 15.60 15.69 -8.42
C GLU A 92 14.70 14.56 -7.92
N GLU A 93 14.87 14.23 -6.64
CA GLU A 93 14.15 13.17 -5.95
C GLU A 93 12.64 13.34 -6.21
N GLN A 94 12.08 12.59 -7.16
CA GLN A 94 10.65 12.31 -7.17
C GLN A 94 10.37 11.49 -5.92
N HIS A 95 10.10 12.17 -4.82
CA HIS A 95 9.67 11.54 -3.57
C HIS A 95 8.41 10.74 -3.91
N ASP A 96 8.52 9.41 -3.86
CA ASP A 96 7.35 8.56 -4.00
C ASP A 96 6.39 8.86 -2.85
N VAL A 97 5.10 8.96 -3.14
CA VAL A 97 4.11 9.28 -2.11
C VAL A 97 3.71 7.99 -1.44
N LYS A 98 4.10 7.85 -0.18
CA LYS A 98 3.70 6.72 0.66
C LYS A 98 2.21 6.85 0.99
N VAL A 99 1.39 5.88 0.58
CA VAL A 99 -0.04 5.83 0.89
C VAL A 99 -0.35 4.55 1.66
N GLU A 100 -0.59 4.64 2.97
CA GLU A 100 -1.03 3.50 3.81
C GLU A 100 -2.39 3.80 4.43
N LEU A 101 -3.44 3.47 3.68
CA LEU A 101 -4.82 3.64 4.09
C LEU A 101 -5.52 2.27 4.13
N PRO A 102 -6.55 2.08 4.98
CA PRO A 102 -7.31 0.83 5.08
C PRO A 102 -8.22 0.64 3.86
N ILE A 103 -7.61 0.29 2.73
CA ILE A 103 -8.25 0.08 1.44
C ILE A 103 -7.91 -1.33 0.98
N ASN A 104 -8.94 -2.11 0.65
CA ASN A 104 -8.76 -3.40 0.00
C ASN A 104 -8.33 -3.21 -1.46
N ALA A 105 -7.03 -2.97 -1.66
CA ALA A 105 -6.42 -2.72 -2.95
C ALA A 105 -5.31 -3.75 -3.19
N HIS A 106 -5.60 -4.76 -4.00
CA HIS A 106 -4.65 -5.81 -4.37
C HIS A 106 -5.04 -6.45 -5.70
N ILE A 107 -4.14 -7.22 -6.31
CA ILE A 107 -4.44 -8.06 -7.47
C ILE A 107 -4.79 -9.48 -6.98
N PRO A 108 -6.06 -9.91 -7.11
CA PRO A 108 -6.49 -11.24 -6.67
C PRO A 108 -5.81 -12.40 -7.40
N HIS A 109 -5.75 -13.57 -6.75
CA HIS A 109 -5.12 -14.77 -7.32
C HIS A 109 -5.87 -15.36 -8.50
N ASP A 110 -7.19 -15.27 -8.47
CA ASP A 110 -8.11 -15.71 -9.52
C ASP A 110 -8.08 -14.79 -10.75
N TYR A 111 -7.75 -13.50 -10.58
CA TYR A 111 -7.63 -12.56 -11.69
C TYR A 111 -6.31 -12.72 -12.46
N VAL A 112 -5.17 -12.77 -11.75
CA VAL A 112 -3.86 -13.03 -12.36
C VAL A 112 -3.21 -14.22 -11.68
N THR A 113 -3.44 -15.41 -12.23
CA THR A 113 -3.00 -16.69 -11.63
C THR A 113 -1.48 -16.83 -11.55
N SER A 114 -0.75 -16.37 -12.57
CA SER A 114 0.71 -16.39 -12.58
C SER A 114 1.29 -15.31 -11.67
N GLU A 115 2.06 -15.72 -10.68
CA GLU A 115 2.76 -14.81 -9.76
C GLU A 115 3.68 -13.82 -10.49
N ARG A 116 4.47 -14.32 -11.45
CA ARG A 116 5.34 -13.48 -12.29
C ARG A 116 4.56 -12.38 -13.01
N LEU A 117 3.45 -12.74 -13.65
CA LEU A 117 2.60 -11.78 -14.37
C LEU A 117 1.93 -10.79 -13.41
N ARG A 118 1.57 -11.24 -12.22
CA ARG A 118 1.01 -10.36 -11.19
C ARG A 118 2.02 -9.34 -10.70
N LEU A 119 3.26 -9.75 -10.51
CA LEU A 119 4.36 -8.84 -10.16
C LEU A 119 4.61 -7.82 -11.29
N GLU A 120 4.52 -8.22 -12.55
CA GLU A 120 4.58 -7.29 -13.69
C GLU A 120 3.42 -6.29 -13.69
N ALA A 121 2.19 -6.77 -13.46
CA ALA A 121 1.00 -5.93 -13.37
C ALA A 121 1.12 -4.90 -12.23
N TYR A 122 1.57 -5.34 -11.04
CA TYR A 122 1.86 -4.42 -9.95
C TYR A 122 2.89 -3.36 -10.40
N LYS A 123 4.05 -3.77 -10.94
CA LYS A 123 5.10 -2.86 -11.45
C LYS A 123 4.55 -1.82 -12.44
N ARG A 124 3.63 -2.17 -13.34
CA ARG A 124 2.99 -1.18 -14.21
C ARG A 124 2.09 -0.22 -13.44
N ILE A 125 1.26 -0.71 -12.52
CA ILE A 125 0.39 0.14 -11.71
C ILE A 125 1.20 1.16 -10.90
N ALA A 126 2.31 0.78 -10.28
CA ALA A 126 3.08 1.75 -9.52
C ALA A 126 3.97 2.67 -10.37
N ALA A 127 4.23 2.32 -11.64
CA ALA A 127 4.88 3.22 -12.59
C ALA A 127 3.94 4.31 -13.11
N ILE A 128 2.62 4.23 -12.85
CA ILE A 128 1.64 5.24 -13.22
C ILE A 128 2.05 6.60 -12.65
N ALA A 129 2.22 7.57 -13.56
CA ALA A 129 2.58 8.94 -13.26
C ALA A 129 1.56 9.95 -13.81
N SER A 130 0.66 9.53 -14.70
CA SER A 130 -0.36 10.38 -15.31
C SER A 130 -1.75 9.72 -15.33
N PRO A 131 -2.84 10.52 -15.45
CA PRO A 131 -4.17 9.97 -15.68
C PRO A 131 -4.30 9.14 -16.97
N ALA A 132 -3.49 9.43 -17.99
CA ALA A 132 -3.49 8.66 -19.23
C ALA A 132 -2.91 7.25 -19.00
N ASP A 133 -1.86 7.14 -18.19
CA ASP A 133 -1.24 5.85 -17.83
C ASP A 133 -2.23 4.93 -17.12
N ILE A 134 -3.16 5.50 -16.32
CA ILE A 134 -4.21 4.73 -15.65
C ILE A 134 -5.10 4.03 -16.67
N GLU A 135 -5.57 4.76 -17.68
CA GLU A 135 -6.44 4.19 -18.71
C GLU A 135 -5.68 3.19 -19.59
N GLU A 136 -4.40 3.44 -19.89
CA GLU A 136 -3.54 2.49 -20.62
C GLU A 136 -3.36 1.19 -19.84
N VAL A 137 -2.98 1.27 -18.56
CA VAL A 137 -2.82 0.09 -17.69
C VAL A 137 -4.14 -0.62 -17.50
N ARG A 138 -5.26 0.10 -17.33
CA ARG A 138 -6.60 -0.51 -17.23
C ARG A 138 -6.96 -1.27 -18.51
N ALA A 139 -6.71 -0.68 -19.68
CA ALA A 139 -6.97 -1.31 -20.97
C ALA A 139 -6.11 -2.57 -21.14
N GLU A 140 -4.81 -2.50 -20.79
CA GLU A 140 -3.90 -3.64 -20.84
C GLU A 140 -4.36 -4.78 -19.92
N LEU A 141 -4.73 -4.47 -18.68
CA LEU A 141 -5.26 -5.46 -17.72
C LEU A 141 -6.55 -6.10 -18.25
N THR A 142 -7.43 -5.29 -18.85
CA THR A 142 -8.69 -5.75 -19.42
C THR A 142 -8.47 -6.67 -20.61
N ASP A 143 -7.57 -6.32 -21.52
CA ASP A 143 -7.23 -7.11 -22.71
C ASP A 143 -6.60 -8.46 -22.33
N ARG A 144 -5.69 -8.45 -21.34
CA ARG A 144 -4.92 -9.65 -20.95
C ARG A 144 -5.65 -10.59 -20.00
N TYR A 145 -6.45 -10.04 -19.08
CA TYR A 145 -7.02 -10.78 -17.95
C TYR A 145 -8.55 -10.65 -17.84
N GLY A 146 -9.19 -9.88 -18.71
CA GLY A 146 -10.60 -9.55 -18.62
C GLY A 146 -10.87 -8.41 -17.62
N ARG A 147 -12.15 -8.12 -17.35
CA ARG A 147 -12.56 -6.97 -16.55
C ARG A 147 -11.88 -6.95 -15.16
N PRO A 148 -11.19 -5.86 -14.78
CA PRO A 148 -10.59 -5.73 -13.46
C PRO A 148 -11.62 -5.90 -12.33
N PRO A 149 -11.32 -6.73 -11.31
CA PRO A 149 -12.16 -6.84 -10.13
C PRO A 149 -12.03 -5.58 -9.26
N ARG A 150 -12.90 -5.46 -8.25
CA ARG A 150 -13.00 -4.24 -7.42
C ARG A 150 -11.69 -3.90 -6.72
N GLU A 151 -10.93 -4.90 -6.29
CA GLU A 151 -9.66 -4.76 -5.60
C GLU A 151 -8.57 -4.18 -6.52
N VAL A 152 -8.63 -4.51 -7.82
CA VAL A 152 -7.72 -3.94 -8.83
C VAL A 152 -8.15 -2.54 -9.21
N GLU A 153 -9.45 -2.26 -9.34
CA GLU A 153 -9.93 -0.89 -9.52
C GLU A 153 -9.54 0.01 -8.34
N ASN A 154 -9.62 -0.51 -7.12
CA ASN A 154 -9.15 0.22 -5.93
C ASN A 154 -7.64 0.53 -6.01
N LEU A 155 -6.80 -0.39 -6.53
CA LEU A 155 -5.38 -0.11 -6.76
C LEU A 155 -5.16 1.04 -7.75
N LEU A 156 -5.93 1.06 -8.85
CA LEU A 156 -5.86 2.14 -9.84
C LEU A 156 -6.29 3.48 -9.25
N GLU A 157 -7.33 3.48 -8.40
CA GLU A 157 -7.74 4.69 -7.67
C GLU A 157 -6.70 5.14 -6.64
N VAL A 158 -5.99 4.22 -5.97
CA VAL A 158 -4.85 4.57 -5.11
C VAL A 158 -3.73 5.21 -5.94
N ALA A 159 -3.42 4.68 -7.12
CA ALA A 159 -2.43 5.28 -8.03
C ALA A 159 -2.86 6.69 -8.48
N LYS A 160 -4.15 6.90 -8.77
CA LYS A 160 -4.72 8.22 -9.07
C LYS A 160 -4.58 9.20 -7.91
N PHE A 161 -4.94 8.78 -6.70
CA PHE A 161 -4.79 9.59 -5.50
C PHE A 161 -3.32 9.96 -5.25
N ARG A 162 -2.40 9.02 -5.49
CA ARG A 162 -0.96 9.24 -5.38
C ARG A 162 -0.47 10.36 -6.31
N ILE A 163 -0.99 10.44 -7.53
CA ILE A 163 -0.69 11.55 -8.46
C ILE A 163 -1.19 12.88 -7.87
N ALA A 164 -2.42 12.92 -7.36
CA ALA A 164 -2.99 14.15 -6.77
C ALA A 164 -2.20 14.60 -5.52
N ALA A 165 -1.87 13.67 -4.63
CA ALA A 165 -1.06 13.93 -3.45
C ALA A 165 0.34 14.45 -3.81
N ARG A 166 0.99 13.87 -4.83
CA ARG A 166 2.28 14.34 -5.34
C ARG A 166 2.18 15.76 -5.89
N SER A 167 1.12 16.04 -6.64
CA SER A 167 0.85 17.37 -7.22
C SER A 167 0.65 18.43 -6.13
N ALA A 168 0.11 18.01 -4.97
CA ALA A 168 -0.04 18.82 -3.77
C ALA A 168 1.24 18.94 -2.91
N GLY A 169 2.35 18.30 -3.31
CA GLY A 169 3.62 18.31 -2.57
C GLY A 169 3.66 17.37 -1.36
N LEU A 170 2.70 16.45 -1.23
CA LEU A 170 2.69 15.44 -0.18
C LEU A 170 3.60 14.26 -0.56
N SER A 171 4.24 13.65 0.45
CA SER A 171 5.03 12.43 0.32
C SER A 171 4.56 11.30 1.26
N ASP A 172 3.64 11.58 2.19
CA ASP A 172 3.18 10.64 3.20
C ASP A 172 1.69 10.89 3.51
N VAL A 173 0.86 9.90 3.21
CA VAL A 173 -0.55 9.83 3.58
C VAL A 173 -0.80 8.49 4.27
N THR A 174 -0.86 8.50 5.60
CA THR A 174 -0.87 7.26 6.40
C THR A 174 -1.93 7.29 7.50
N LEU A 175 -2.55 6.16 7.79
CA LEU A 175 -3.42 6.01 8.96
C LEU A 175 -2.58 5.93 10.24
N GLN A 176 -2.73 6.89 11.14
CA GLN A 176 -2.09 6.95 12.44
C GLN A 176 -3.15 6.92 13.56
N GLY A 177 -3.41 5.72 14.09
CA GLY A 177 -4.44 5.52 15.12
C GLY A 177 -5.83 5.81 14.57
N GLN A 178 -6.46 6.89 15.05
CA GLN A 178 -7.78 7.35 14.59
C GLN A 178 -7.69 8.55 13.64
N ASN A 179 -6.49 8.95 13.23
CA ASN A 179 -6.26 10.09 12.35
C ASN A 179 -5.57 9.64 11.07
N ILE A 180 -5.79 10.37 9.99
CA ILE A 180 -5.03 10.29 8.75
C ILE A 180 -3.97 11.39 8.82
N LYS A 181 -2.71 11.00 8.70
CA LYS A 181 -1.58 11.90 8.61
C LYS A 181 -1.35 12.26 7.15
N PHE A 182 -1.17 13.55 6.89
CA PHE A 182 -0.71 14.10 5.61
C PHE A 182 0.60 14.85 5.87
N GLY A 183 1.63 14.61 5.05
CA GLY A 183 2.91 15.30 5.15
C GLY A 183 3.77 15.17 3.89
N PRO A 184 4.77 16.05 3.71
CA PRO A 184 4.95 17.30 4.44
C PRO A 184 3.86 18.32 4.05
N VAL A 185 3.42 19.15 5.01
CA VAL A 185 2.36 20.14 4.83
C VAL A 185 2.81 21.50 5.37
N ARG A 186 2.81 22.50 4.50
CA ARG A 186 3.06 23.92 4.84
C ARG A 186 1.82 24.74 4.50
N LEU A 187 1.05 25.11 5.52
CA LEU A 187 -0.19 25.86 5.34
C LEU A 187 0.04 27.35 5.60
N GLN A 188 -0.36 28.19 4.64
CA GLN A 188 -0.53 29.63 4.83
C GLN A 188 -1.66 29.92 5.82
N GLU A 189 -1.68 31.11 6.43
CA GLU A 189 -2.73 31.50 7.39
C GLU A 189 -4.15 31.33 6.82
N SER A 190 -4.35 31.72 5.55
CA SER A 190 -5.64 31.56 4.86
C SER A 190 -6.06 30.08 4.70
N GLN A 191 -5.09 29.18 4.55
CA GLN A 191 -5.34 27.73 4.51
C GLN A 191 -5.61 27.19 5.91
N GLN A 192 -4.95 27.69 6.96
CA GLN A 192 -5.24 27.28 8.34
C GLN A 192 -6.67 27.65 8.75
N VAL A 193 -7.13 28.88 8.45
CA VAL A 193 -8.53 29.29 8.69
C VAL A 193 -9.51 28.41 7.92
N ARG A 194 -9.18 28.04 6.68
CA ARG A 194 -10.00 27.13 5.86
C ARG A 194 -10.05 25.73 6.46
N LEU A 195 -8.92 25.22 6.93
CA LEU A 195 -8.81 23.92 7.60
C LEU A 195 -9.71 23.89 8.84
N ASP A 196 -9.65 24.92 9.68
CA ASP A 196 -10.47 25.00 10.90
C ASP A 196 -11.97 25.08 10.58
N ARG A 197 -12.34 25.71 9.47
CA ARG A 197 -13.73 25.80 9.00
C ARG A 197 -14.26 24.47 8.46
N LEU A 198 -13.49 23.81 7.59
CA LEU A 198 -13.92 22.59 6.88
C LEU A 198 -13.71 21.31 7.71
N TYR A 199 -12.64 21.27 8.51
CA TYR A 199 -12.18 20.09 9.23
C TYR A 199 -11.89 20.44 10.70
N LYS A 200 -12.94 20.82 11.45
CA LYS A 200 -12.87 21.33 12.84
C LYS A 200 -12.05 20.52 13.87
N LYS A 201 -11.76 19.26 13.59
CA LYS A 201 -10.97 18.36 14.47
C LYS A 201 -9.57 18.06 13.93
N ALA A 202 -9.19 18.69 12.83
CA ALA A 202 -7.85 18.57 12.28
C ALA A 202 -6.84 19.22 13.22
N ILE A 203 -5.63 18.66 13.26
CA ILE A 203 -4.53 19.13 14.07
C ILE A 203 -3.36 19.38 13.11
N TYR A 204 -3.00 20.64 12.93
CA TYR A 204 -1.81 21.01 12.17
C TYR A 204 -0.61 21.16 13.12
N LYS A 205 0.42 20.34 12.90
CA LYS A 205 1.69 20.37 13.66
C LYS A 205 2.76 21.03 12.80
N GLN A 206 2.85 22.36 12.87
CA GLN A 206 3.77 23.16 12.05
C GLN A 206 5.23 22.72 12.17
N ALA A 207 5.73 22.48 13.39
CA ALA A 207 7.12 22.06 13.62
C ALA A 207 7.48 20.70 13.00
N ALA A 208 6.49 19.83 12.82
CA ALA A 208 6.67 18.52 12.20
C ALA A 208 6.17 18.50 10.74
N GLU A 209 5.76 19.64 10.19
CA GLU A 209 5.14 19.77 8.86
C GLU A 209 4.06 18.70 8.58
N THR A 210 3.22 18.41 9.58
CA THR A 210 2.21 17.34 9.45
C THR A 210 0.82 17.83 9.77
N LEU A 211 -0.15 17.36 8.99
CA LEU A 211 -1.56 17.55 9.20
C LEU A 211 -2.19 16.22 9.64
N LEU A 212 -2.81 16.18 10.81
CA LEU A 212 -3.55 15.03 11.31
C LEU A 212 -5.04 15.33 11.22
N VAL A 213 -5.80 14.51 10.50
CA VAL A 213 -7.25 14.69 10.38
C VAL A 213 -7.96 13.43 10.84
N PRO A 214 -8.91 13.50 11.78
CA PRO A 214 -9.64 12.31 12.23
C PRO A 214 -10.32 11.59 11.08
N VAL A 215 -10.27 10.26 11.11
CA VAL A 215 -10.92 9.44 10.09
C VAL A 215 -12.41 9.81 10.04
N PRO A 216 -12.92 10.24 8.87
CA PRO A 216 -14.32 10.61 8.72
C PRO A 216 -15.23 9.42 9.03
N LYS A 217 -16.44 9.71 9.51
CA LYS A 217 -17.45 8.70 9.82
C LYS A 217 -18.63 8.85 8.87
N THR A 218 -19.33 7.76 8.60
CA THR A 218 -20.55 7.75 7.77
C THR A 218 -21.64 8.68 8.32
N LYS A 219 -21.67 8.92 9.63
CA LYS A 219 -22.59 9.82 10.33
C LYS A 219 -21.89 10.54 11.50
N PRO A 220 -22.29 11.78 11.85
CA PRO A 220 -21.70 12.55 12.96
C PRO A 220 -21.78 11.87 14.33
N LEU A 221 -22.91 11.21 14.62
CA LEU A 221 -23.09 10.36 15.81
C LEU A 221 -23.38 8.92 15.39
N GLY A 222 -22.71 7.97 16.04
CA GLY A 222 -22.90 6.53 15.81
C GLY A 222 -22.44 5.99 14.45
N GLY A 223 -21.84 6.83 13.60
CA GLY A 223 -21.31 6.41 12.30
C GLY A 223 -20.08 5.53 12.43
N GLN A 224 -19.93 4.60 11.49
CA GLN A 224 -18.72 3.82 11.33
C GLN A 224 -17.64 4.65 10.61
N PRO A 225 -16.34 4.45 10.91
CA PRO A 225 -15.27 5.06 10.14
C PRO A 225 -15.39 4.70 8.66
N LEU A 226 -15.17 5.68 7.76
CA LEU A 226 -15.08 5.39 6.32
C LEU A 226 -13.92 4.43 6.06
N ARG A 227 -14.09 3.58 5.05
CA ARG A 227 -13.12 2.57 4.61
C ARG A 227 -13.05 2.56 3.08
N ASP A 228 -12.03 1.89 2.56
CA ASP A 228 -11.86 1.65 1.12
C ASP A 228 -11.96 2.94 0.28
N LEU A 229 -12.69 2.87 -0.84
CA LEU A 229 -12.79 3.94 -1.81
C LEU A 229 -13.48 5.20 -1.25
N ASP A 230 -14.39 5.06 -0.29
CA ASP A 230 -15.05 6.23 0.33
C ASP A 230 -14.05 7.03 1.18
N LEU A 231 -13.16 6.33 1.89
CA LEU A 231 -12.06 6.97 2.60
C LEU A 231 -11.08 7.62 1.63
N LEU A 232 -10.70 6.92 0.56
CA LEU A 232 -9.77 7.45 -0.44
C LEU A 232 -10.31 8.70 -1.14
N LYS A 233 -11.60 8.67 -1.53
CA LYS A 233 -12.29 9.83 -2.12
C LYS A 233 -12.30 11.01 -1.17
N TRP A 234 -12.66 10.78 0.09
CA TRP A 234 -12.64 11.84 1.09
C TRP A 234 -11.23 12.43 1.30
N CYS A 235 -10.18 11.59 1.27
CA CYS A 235 -8.80 12.07 1.29
C CYS A 235 -8.47 12.91 0.04
N GLY A 236 -8.93 12.48 -1.14
CA GLY A 236 -8.81 13.23 -2.39
C GLY A 236 -9.47 14.60 -2.31
N ASP A 237 -10.72 14.67 -1.84
CA ASP A 237 -11.47 15.91 -1.67
C ASP A 237 -10.76 16.87 -0.70
N LEU A 238 -10.17 16.34 0.38
CA LEU A 238 -9.36 17.13 1.31
C LEU A 238 -8.12 17.68 0.63
N VAL A 239 -7.41 16.85 -0.11
CA VAL A 239 -6.18 17.26 -0.82
C VAL A 239 -6.51 18.36 -1.83
N GLU A 240 -7.59 18.20 -2.58
CA GLU A 240 -8.05 19.17 -3.57
C GLU A 240 -8.42 20.51 -2.89
N ALA A 241 -9.30 20.48 -1.89
CA ALA A 241 -9.79 21.70 -1.21
C ALA A 241 -8.70 22.49 -0.48
N MET A 242 -7.66 21.81 0.00
CA MET A 242 -6.60 22.41 0.82
C MET A 242 -5.37 22.83 0.02
N PHE A 243 -4.98 22.06 -1.00
CA PHE A 243 -3.70 22.21 -1.68
C PHE A 243 -3.80 22.54 -3.16
N LEU A 244 -4.91 22.18 -3.84
CA LEU A 244 -5.03 22.34 -5.29
C LEU A 244 -6.04 23.43 -5.70
N GLU A 245 -7.09 23.68 -4.89
CA GLU A 245 -8.02 24.79 -5.17
C GLU A 245 -7.37 26.16 -4.86
N PRO A 246 -7.37 27.10 -5.83
CA PRO A 246 -6.93 28.46 -5.55
C PRO A 246 -7.80 29.06 -4.45
N ALA A 247 -7.18 29.78 -3.52
CA ALA A 247 -7.91 30.49 -2.48
C ALA A 247 -8.95 31.40 -3.15
N ARG A 248 -10.24 31.09 -2.97
CA ARG A 248 -11.31 32.01 -3.37
C ARG A 248 -11.11 33.28 -2.56
N VAL A 249 -10.59 34.32 -3.21
CA VAL A 249 -10.50 35.67 -2.68
C VAL A 249 -11.95 36.14 -2.54
N SER A 250 -12.42 36.25 -1.28
CA SER A 250 -13.63 36.96 -0.93
C SER A 250 -13.29 38.36 -0.46
#